data_AF-A0A0F2NMW8-F1
#
_entry.id   AF-A0A0F2NMW8-F1
#
_cell.length_a   1.000
_cell.length_b   1.000
_cell.length_c   1.000
_cell.angle_alpha   90.00
_cell.angle_beta   90.00
_cell.angle_gamma   90.00
#
_symmetry.space_group_name_H-M   'P 1'
#
loop_
_entity.id
_entity.type
_entity.pdbx_description
1 polymer ?
#
loop_
_entity_poly.entity_id
_entity_poly.type
_entity_poly.pdbx_seq_one_letter_code
_entity_poly.pdbx_strand_id
1 'polypeptide(L)'
;MRCPVLYQWEIFIDGELPPDRKMQMESHLRDCPSCSRLAAGLGKETELFSLSLAFTPVPPDLAVVISKRLAGARGGECLFGFFLAALGFAGMLGGLSEGWWPLFEKLRNIIQLFVGSDFALQFALSFYDLVLKLSDAAMTRDPVSPALAVLAVCVLWTQLKLQRGGRTYV
;
A
#
# COMPACT_ATOMS: atom_id res chain seq x y z
N MET A 1 -29.71 25.20 -20.63
CA MET A 1 -28.43 24.45 -20.60
C MET A 1 -28.54 23.32 -19.60
N ARG A 2 -28.09 22.10 -19.94
CA ARG A 2 -28.07 20.97 -18.96
C ARG A 2 -26.84 21.14 -18.07
N CYS A 3 -27.04 21.14 -16.76
CA CYS A 3 -25.93 21.12 -15.81
C CYS A 3 -25.26 19.74 -15.90
N PRO A 4 -23.94 19.66 -16.16
CA PRO A 4 -23.21 18.41 -16.13
C PRO A 4 -23.26 17.80 -14.73
N VAL A 5 -23.67 16.53 -14.67
CA VAL A 5 -23.77 15.76 -13.42
C VAL A 5 -22.39 15.45 -12.82
N LEU A 6 -21.31 15.65 -13.59
CA LEU A 6 -19.96 15.15 -13.31
C LEU A 6 -18.93 16.23 -12.95
N TYR A 7 -19.37 17.37 -12.44
CA TYR A 7 -18.42 18.36 -11.99
C TYR A 7 -17.82 17.96 -10.64
N GLN A 8 -16.52 17.68 -10.68
CA GLN A 8 -15.66 17.42 -9.52
C GLN A 8 -15.45 18.75 -8.76
N TRP A 9 -16.50 19.21 -8.07
CA TRP A 9 -16.52 20.51 -7.40
C TRP A 9 -15.38 20.67 -6.40
N GLU A 10 -15.10 19.63 -5.61
CA GLU A 10 -13.98 19.59 -4.66
C GLU A 10 -12.66 19.95 -5.35
N ILE A 11 -12.32 19.24 -6.43
CA ILE A 11 -11.09 19.43 -7.21
C ILE A 11 -11.03 20.82 -7.87
N PHE A 12 -12.19 21.36 -8.29
CA PHE A 12 -12.25 22.72 -8.85
C PHE A 12 -12.03 23.79 -7.79
N ILE A 13 -12.66 23.66 -6.61
CA ILE A 13 -12.53 24.61 -5.50
C ILE A 13 -11.11 24.58 -4.91
N ASP A 14 -10.49 23.41 -4.84
CA ASP A 14 -9.10 23.23 -4.39
C ASP A 14 -8.07 23.70 -5.43
N GLY A 15 -8.51 24.06 -6.65
CA GLY A 15 -7.64 24.55 -7.73
C GLY A 15 -6.81 23.47 -8.40
N GLU A 16 -7.11 22.19 -8.16
CA GLU A 16 -6.39 21.02 -8.69
C GLU A 16 -6.90 20.57 -10.06
N LEU A 17 -7.93 21.23 -10.60
CA LEU A 17 -8.51 20.87 -11.89
C LEU A 17 -7.52 21.19 -13.03
N PRO A 18 -7.30 20.26 -13.99
CA PRO A 18 -6.45 20.53 -15.15
C PRO A 18 -6.90 21.78 -15.94
N PRO A 19 -5.97 22.56 -16.55
CA PRO A 19 -6.30 23.84 -17.18
C PRO A 19 -7.46 23.81 -18.18
N ASP A 20 -7.51 22.78 -19.03
CA ASP A 20 -8.57 22.62 -20.05
C ASP A 20 -9.95 22.45 -19.41
N ARG A 21 -10.02 21.67 -18.32
CA ARG A 21 -11.26 21.43 -17.58
C ARG A 21 -11.66 22.64 -16.75
N LYS A 22 -10.67 23.37 -16.21
CA LYS A 22 -10.89 24.62 -15.47
C LYS A 22 -11.56 25.65 -16.37
N MET A 23 -11.06 25.83 -17.59
CA MET A 23 -11.67 26.76 -18.56
C MET A 23 -13.11 26.38 -18.92
N GLN A 24 -13.39 25.08 -19.10
CA GLN A 24 -14.75 24.59 -19.37
C GLN A 24 -15.69 24.85 -18.20
N MET A 25 -15.24 24.61 -16.96
CA MET A 25 -16.00 24.90 -15.75
C MET A 25 -16.28 26.40 -15.63
N GLU A 26 -15.26 27.25 -15.75
CA GLU A 26 -15.42 28.70 -15.67
C GLU A 26 -16.36 29.23 -16.74
N SER A 27 -16.30 28.69 -17.96
CA SER A 27 -17.27 29.03 -19.00
C SER A 27 -18.69 28.65 -18.62
N HIS A 28 -18.89 27.45 -18.09
CA HIS A 28 -20.20 27.01 -17.61
C HIS A 28 -20.74 27.89 -16.47
N LEU A 29 -19.88 28.29 -15.52
CA LEU A 29 -20.25 29.14 -14.40
C LEU A 29 -20.69 30.54 -14.83
N ARG A 30 -20.17 31.07 -15.95
CA ARG A 30 -20.66 32.32 -16.55
C ARG A 30 -22.09 32.21 -17.07
N ASP A 31 -22.43 31.05 -17.63
CA ASP A 31 -23.71 30.84 -18.31
C ASP A 31 -24.80 30.22 -17.40
N CYS A 32 -24.42 29.66 -16.24
CA CYS A 32 -25.31 28.94 -15.35
C CYS A 32 -25.35 29.54 -13.92
N PRO A 33 -26.34 30.40 -13.61
CA PRO A 33 -26.45 31.06 -12.30
C PRO A 33 -26.64 30.12 -11.11
N SER A 34 -27.24 28.93 -11.31
CA SER A 34 -27.38 27.93 -10.25
C SER A 34 -26.03 27.34 -9.85
N CYS A 35 -25.20 26.97 -10.83
CA CYS A 35 -23.87 26.43 -10.59
C CYS A 35 -22.91 27.51 -10.07
N SER A 36 -23.05 28.76 -10.53
CA SER A 36 -22.31 29.90 -9.98
C SER A 36 -22.58 30.11 -8.49
N ARG A 37 -23.85 30.10 -8.07
CA ARG A 37 -24.21 30.20 -6.64
C ARG A 37 -23.70 29.01 -5.81
N LEU A 38 -23.76 27.80 -6.36
CA LEU A 38 -23.21 26.62 -5.70
C LEU A 38 -21.69 26.74 -5.49
N ALA A 39 -20.94 27.11 -6.54
CA ALA A 39 -19.50 27.30 -6.46
C ALA A 39 -19.11 28.40 -5.45
N ALA A 40 -19.86 29.51 -5.43
CA ALA A 40 -19.65 30.57 -4.44
C ALA A 40 -19.94 30.10 -3.01
N GLY A 41 -20.96 29.27 -2.82
CA GLY A 41 -21.28 28.65 -1.52
C GLY A 41 -20.14 27.76 -1.02
N LEU A 42 -19.66 26.84 -1.86
CA LEU A 42 -18.54 25.96 -1.54
C LEU A 42 -17.25 26.75 -1.26
N GLY A 43 -16.95 27.78 -2.06
CA GLY A 43 -15.78 28.65 -1.82
C GLY A 43 -15.84 29.34 -0.46
N LYS A 44 -17.02 29.80 -0.03
CA LYS A 44 -17.22 30.39 1.29
C LYS A 44 -17.06 29.37 2.42
N GLU A 45 -17.52 28.13 2.24
CA GLU A 45 -17.30 27.06 3.21
C GLU A 45 -15.80 26.75 3.38
N THR A 46 -15.06 26.65 2.27
CA THR A 46 -13.59 26.47 2.30
C THR A 46 -12.89 27.64 2.98
N GLU A 47 -13.34 28.88 2.75
CA GLU A 47 -12.82 30.06 3.44
C GLU A 47 -13.04 29.96 4.96
N LEU A 48 -14.26 29.61 5.40
CA LEU A 48 -14.56 29.42 6.83
C LEU A 48 -13.72 28.32 7.46
N PHE A 49 -13.51 27.20 6.75
CA PHE A 49 -12.63 26.13 7.22
C PHE A 49 -11.19 26.63 7.36
N SER A 50 -10.66 27.33 6.36
CA SER A 50 -9.30 27.87 6.41
C SER A 50 -9.11 28.85 7.57
N LEU A 51 -10.09 29.72 7.84
CA LEU A 51 -10.09 30.64 8.98
C LEU A 51 -10.16 29.88 10.31
N SER A 52 -10.98 28.83 10.42
CA SER A 52 -11.07 28.02 11.63
C SER A 52 -9.78 27.24 11.92
N LEU A 53 -9.10 26.79 10.86
CA LEU A 53 -7.85 26.05 10.96
C LEU A 53 -6.64 26.96 11.18
N ALA A 54 -6.72 28.25 10.80
CA ALA A 54 -5.64 29.22 10.98
C ALA A 54 -5.20 29.37 12.45
N PHE A 55 -6.10 29.11 13.40
CA PHE A 55 -5.81 29.16 14.84
C PHE A 55 -5.36 27.82 15.43
N THR A 56 -5.30 26.76 14.63
CA THR A 56 -4.83 25.45 15.08
C THR A 56 -3.31 25.39 14.89
N PRO A 57 -2.50 25.40 15.97
CA PRO A 57 -1.05 25.33 15.83
C PRO A 57 -0.65 24.00 15.18
N VAL A 58 -0.01 24.09 14.01
CA VAL A 58 0.55 22.92 13.34
C VAL A 58 1.73 22.42 14.18
N PRO A 59 1.78 21.12 14.56
CA PRO A 59 2.91 20.57 15.29
C PRO A 59 4.22 20.81 14.51
N PRO A 60 5.30 21.27 15.16
CA PRO A 60 6.56 21.59 14.47
C PRO A 60 7.15 20.36 13.75
N ASP A 61 6.86 19.15 14.24
CA ASP A 61 7.34 17.90 13.65
C ASP A 61 6.50 17.39 12.48
N LEU A 62 5.34 17.99 12.19
CA LEU A 62 4.43 17.48 11.17
C LEU A 62 5.05 17.53 9.77
N ALA A 63 5.80 18.59 9.46
CA ALA A 63 6.51 18.72 8.19
C ALA A 63 7.57 17.60 7.99
N VAL A 64 8.26 17.22 9.08
CA VAL A 64 9.24 16.12 9.08
C VAL A 64 8.54 14.78 8.88
N VAL A 65 7.38 14.56 9.53
CA VAL A 65 6.59 13.35 9.34
C VAL A 65 6.05 13.22 7.91
N ILE A 66 5.50 14.31 7.35
CA ILE A 66 4.95 14.33 5.99
C ILE A 66 6.06 14.08 4.96
N SER A 67 7.18 14.78 5.06
CA SER A 67 8.33 14.60 4.15
C SER A 67 8.90 13.19 4.21
N LYS A 68 9.03 12.61 5.41
CA LYS A 68 9.47 11.22 5.60
C LYS A 68 8.50 10.22 4.95
N ARG A 69 7.18 10.45 5.05
CA ARG A 69 6.16 9.60 4.41
C ARG A 69 6.19 9.72 2.89
N LEU A 70 6.30 10.92 2.34
CA LEU A 70 6.40 11.14 0.90
C LEU A 70 7.67 10.55 0.30
N ALA A 71 8.81 10.66 1.01
CA ALA A 71 10.06 10.01 0.62
C ALA A 71 9.95 8.48 0.65
N GLY A 72 9.28 7.92 1.65
CA GLY A 72 9.01 6.48 1.75
C GLY A 72 8.06 5.96 0.66
N ALA A 73 7.04 6.73 0.28
CA ALA A 73 6.08 6.37 -0.75
C ALA A 73 6.73 6.27 -2.14
N ARG A 74 7.62 7.21 -2.49
CA ARG A 74 8.39 7.16 -3.75
C ARG A 74 9.34 5.96 -3.86
N GLY A 75 9.78 5.39 -2.73
CA GLY A 75 10.60 4.17 -2.73
C GLY A 75 9.80 2.87 -2.90
N GLY A 76 8.49 2.88 -2.67
CA GLY A 76 7.64 1.69 -2.70
C GLY A 76 7.35 1.18 -4.13
N GLU A 77 7.30 2.07 -5.12
CA GLU A 77 6.99 1.72 -6.50
C GLU A 77 8.09 0.85 -7.14
N CYS A 78 9.35 1.12 -6.80
CA CYS A 78 10.48 0.31 -7.28
C CYS A 78 10.49 -1.09 -6.65
N LEU A 79 10.14 -1.19 -5.36
CA LEU A 79 10.09 -2.47 -4.65
C LEU A 79 8.92 -3.37 -5.11
N PHE A 80 7.78 -2.78 -5.47
CA PHE A 80 6.66 -3.53 -6.03
C PHE A 80 7.00 -4.10 -7.43
N GLY A 81 7.73 -3.32 -8.25
CA GLY A 81 8.26 -3.80 -9.53
C GLY A 81 9.22 -4.98 -9.37
N PHE A 82 10.16 -4.91 -8.41
CA PHE A 82 11.06 -6.03 -8.10
C PHE A 82 10.31 -7.28 -7.62
N PHE A 83 9.25 -7.11 -6.81
CA PHE A 83 8.45 -8.23 -6.31
C PHE A 83 7.69 -8.95 -7.45
N LEU A 84 7.08 -8.19 -8.36
CA LEU A 84 6.42 -8.76 -9.54
C LEU A 84 7.43 -9.46 -10.47
N ALA A 85 8.61 -8.89 -10.66
CA ALA A 85 9.68 -9.52 -11.43
C ALA A 85 10.17 -10.82 -10.78
N ALA A 86 10.33 -10.84 -9.45
CA ALA A 86 10.71 -12.04 -8.70
C ALA A 86 9.63 -13.14 -8.76
N LEU A 87 8.35 -12.77 -8.68
CA LEU A 87 7.22 -13.69 -8.85
C LEU A 87 7.15 -14.27 -10.27
N GLY A 88 7.38 -13.44 -11.29
CA GLY A 88 7.47 -13.88 -12.68
C GLY A 88 8.63 -14.86 -12.89
N PHE A 89 9.79 -14.58 -12.32
CA PHE A 89 10.96 -15.46 -12.38
C PHE A 89 10.74 -16.78 -11.64
N ALA A 90 10.12 -16.75 -10.45
CA ALA A 90 9.75 -17.94 -9.70
C ALA A 90 8.70 -18.79 -10.45
N GLY A 91 7.73 -18.15 -11.11
CA GLY A 91 6.76 -18.83 -11.97
C GLY A 91 7.40 -19.49 -13.19
N MET A 92 8.39 -18.83 -13.81
CA MET A 92 9.15 -19.37 -14.94
C MET A 92 10.00 -20.58 -14.54
N LEU A 93 10.63 -20.56 -13.36
CA LEU A 93 11.33 -21.71 -12.80
C LEU A 93 10.38 -22.85 -12.38
N GLY A 94 9.16 -22.51 -11.95
CA GLY A 94 8.10 -23.48 -11.62
C GLY A 94 7.60 -24.27 -12.83
N GLY A 95 7.66 -23.71 -14.04
CA GLY A 95 7.34 -24.41 -15.28
C GLY A 95 8.33 -25.51 -15.67
N LEU A 96 9.51 -25.55 -15.04
CA LEU A 96 10.60 -26.49 -15.36
C LEU A 96 10.74 -27.65 -14.38
N SER A 97 9.91 -27.73 -13.33
CA SER A 97 10.00 -28.81 -12.35
C SER A 97 8.64 -29.43 -12.05
N GLU A 98 8.47 -30.67 -12.52
CA GLU A 98 7.38 -31.56 -12.12
C GLU A 98 7.52 -31.87 -10.61
N GLY A 99 6.73 -31.22 -9.75
CA GLY A 99 6.76 -31.56 -8.31
C GLY A 99 6.31 -30.51 -7.29
N TRP A 100 5.70 -29.39 -7.68
CA TRP A 100 5.36 -28.31 -6.73
C TRP A 100 4.02 -28.48 -6.00
N TRP A 101 3.17 -29.39 -6.44
CA TRP A 101 1.86 -29.63 -5.84
C TRP A 101 1.91 -29.88 -4.30
N PRO A 102 2.85 -30.69 -3.77
CA PRO A 102 2.96 -30.90 -2.32
C PRO A 102 3.42 -29.64 -1.57
N LEU A 103 4.14 -28.74 -2.24
CA LEU A 103 4.60 -27.47 -1.69
C LEU A 103 3.46 -26.46 -1.60
N PHE A 104 2.59 -26.38 -2.61
CA PHE A 104 1.39 -25.55 -2.58
C PHE A 104 0.40 -26.00 -1.51
N GLU A 105 0.24 -27.31 -1.28
CA GLU A 105 -0.59 -27.80 -0.17
C GLU A 105 -0.04 -27.39 1.19
N LYS A 106 1.28 -27.48 1.40
CA LYS A 106 1.91 -27.01 2.64
C LYS A 106 1.79 -25.50 2.81
N LEU A 107 1.95 -24.73 1.73
CA LEU A 107 1.78 -23.28 1.75
C LEU A 107 0.34 -22.88 2.08
N ARG A 108 -0.65 -23.58 1.50
CA ARG A 108 -2.07 -23.37 1.81
C ARG A 108 -2.38 -23.61 3.28
N ASN A 109 -1.84 -24.67 3.86
CA ASN A 109 -2.04 -25.00 5.28
C ASN A 109 -1.38 -23.96 6.19
N ILE A 110 -0.22 -23.44 5.81
CA ILE A 110 0.44 -22.32 6.52
C ILE A 110 -0.44 -21.06 6.42
N ILE A 111 -0.93 -20.69 5.24
CA ILE A 111 -1.80 -19.51 5.05
C ILE A 111 -3.10 -19.63 5.86
N GLN A 112 -3.68 -20.83 5.96
CA GLN A 112 -4.86 -21.08 6.78
C GLN A 112 -4.58 -20.97 8.29
N LEU A 113 -3.38 -21.35 8.75
CA LEU A 113 -2.95 -21.16 10.14
C LEU A 113 -2.86 -19.68 10.54
N PHE A 114 -2.58 -18.80 9.58
CA PHE A 114 -2.42 -17.35 9.81
C PHE A 114 -3.76 -16.62 10.04
N VAL A 115 -4.90 -17.29 9.92
CA VAL A 115 -6.25 -16.69 10.05
C VAL A 115 -6.79 -16.77 11.50
N GLY A 116 -6.09 -17.41 12.46
CA GLY A 116 -6.51 -17.55 13.87
C GLY A 116 -5.60 -16.85 14.88
N SER A 117 -6.15 -16.39 16.00
CA SER A 117 -5.59 -15.43 16.97
C SER A 117 -4.36 -15.88 17.81
N ASP A 118 -3.79 -17.08 17.61
CA ASP A 118 -2.58 -17.57 18.33
C ASP A 118 -1.29 -17.41 17.51
N PHE A 119 -1.18 -16.27 16.85
CA PHE A 119 -0.28 -16.01 15.73
C PHE A 119 1.22 -16.10 16.08
N ALA A 120 1.63 -15.52 17.20
CA ALA A 120 3.06 -15.37 17.50
C ALA A 120 3.73 -16.70 17.90
N LEU A 121 3.04 -17.53 18.68
CA LEU A 121 3.60 -18.77 19.22
C LEU A 121 3.62 -19.87 18.15
N GLN A 122 2.55 -19.98 17.35
CA GLN A 122 2.49 -20.95 16.24
C GLN A 122 3.46 -20.59 15.11
N PHE A 123 3.65 -19.29 14.84
CA PHE A 123 4.66 -18.84 13.90
C PHE A 123 6.09 -19.13 14.40
N ALA A 124 6.39 -18.86 15.67
CA ALA A 124 7.70 -19.14 16.25
C ALA A 124 8.05 -20.63 16.20
N LEU A 125 7.09 -21.51 16.51
CA LEU A 125 7.27 -22.96 16.42
C LEU A 125 7.46 -23.44 14.98
N SER A 126 6.66 -22.91 14.04
CA SER A 126 6.77 -23.29 12.61
C SER A 126 8.06 -22.79 11.98
N PHE A 127 8.51 -21.59 12.35
CA PHE A 127 9.79 -21.04 11.90
C PHE A 127 10.96 -21.84 12.47
N TYR A 128 10.90 -22.21 13.74
CA TYR A 128 11.92 -23.04 14.39
C TYR A 128 12.06 -24.41 13.71
N ASP A 129 10.94 -25.09 13.41
CA ASP A 129 10.95 -26.37 12.68
C ASP A 129 11.49 -26.22 11.24
N LEU A 130 11.17 -25.11 10.57
CA LEU A 130 11.71 -24.80 9.24
C LEU A 130 13.24 -24.59 9.28
N VAL A 131 13.74 -23.85 10.28
CA VAL A 131 15.17 -23.60 10.47
C VAL A 131 15.91 -24.90 10.81
N LEU A 132 15.33 -25.77 11.65
CA LEU A 132 15.90 -27.08 11.95
C LEU A 132 16.01 -27.95 10.70
N LYS A 133 14.96 -28.03 9.88
CA LYS A 133 14.96 -28.79 8.63
C LYS A 133 15.94 -28.24 7.59
N LEU A 134 16.10 -26.92 7.56
CA LEU A 134 17.11 -26.26 6.74
C LEU A 134 18.53 -26.56 7.22
N SER A 135 18.75 -26.55 8.54
CA SER A 135 20.02 -26.91 9.15
C SER A 135 20.39 -28.37 8.88
N ASP A 136 19.42 -29.28 8.98
CA ASP A 136 19.62 -30.71 8.75
C ASP A 136 19.91 -30.99 7.26
N ALA A 137 19.14 -30.39 6.35
CA ALA A 137 19.38 -30.48 4.91
C ALA A 137 20.73 -29.87 4.47
N ALA A 138 21.18 -28.80 5.13
CA ALA A 138 22.49 -28.22 4.89
C ALA A 138 23.63 -29.14 5.35
N MET A 139 23.42 -29.90 6.43
CA MET A 139 24.38 -30.89 6.94
C MET A 139 24.45 -32.14 6.04
N THR A 140 23.33 -32.58 5.44
CA THR A 140 23.30 -33.76 4.57
C THR A 140 23.77 -33.51 3.13
N ARG A 141 24.13 -32.27 2.77
CA ARG A 141 24.47 -31.84 1.39
C ARG A 141 23.36 -32.10 0.36
N ASP A 142 22.12 -32.26 0.81
CA ASP A 142 20.99 -32.26 -0.12
C ASP A 142 20.77 -30.84 -0.63
N PRO A 143 20.44 -30.66 -1.93
CA PRO A 143 20.17 -29.34 -2.46
C PRO A 143 18.94 -28.77 -1.75
N VAL A 144 19.19 -27.88 -0.80
CA VAL A 144 18.14 -27.12 -0.13
C VAL A 144 17.30 -26.47 -1.22
N SER A 145 16.03 -26.87 -1.31
CA SER A 145 15.20 -26.46 -2.44
C SER A 145 15.11 -24.92 -2.45
N PRO A 146 15.37 -24.25 -3.58
CA PRO A 146 15.35 -22.79 -3.67
C PRO A 146 14.01 -22.20 -3.20
N ALA A 147 12.93 -22.98 -3.24
CA ALA A 147 11.62 -22.65 -2.70
C ALA A 147 11.63 -22.33 -1.18
N LEU A 148 12.41 -23.06 -0.36
CA LEU A 148 12.52 -22.81 1.08
C LEU A 148 13.27 -21.51 1.38
N ALA A 149 14.30 -21.18 0.60
CA ALA A 149 15.01 -19.91 0.71
C ALA A 149 14.09 -18.74 0.33
N VAL A 150 13.29 -18.90 -0.74
CA VAL A 150 12.29 -17.90 -1.15
C VAL A 150 11.23 -17.71 -0.05
N LEU A 151 10.75 -18.79 0.56
CA LEU A 151 9.80 -18.72 1.66
C LEU A 151 10.37 -18.01 2.89
N ALA A 152 11.61 -18.31 3.27
CA ALA A 152 12.29 -17.61 4.35
C ALA A 152 12.44 -16.11 4.06
N VAL A 153 12.79 -15.73 2.83
CA VAL A 153 12.90 -14.32 2.41
C VAL A 153 11.54 -13.62 2.43
N CYS A 154 10.48 -14.24 1.92
CA CYS A 154 9.13 -13.68 1.96
C CYS A 154 8.64 -13.46 3.40
N VAL A 155 8.92 -14.40 4.29
CA VAL A 155 8.56 -14.30 5.71
C VAL A 155 9.38 -13.23 6.44
N LEU A 156 10.68 -13.12 6.16
CA LEU A 156 11.52 -12.06 6.74
C LEU A 156 11.07 -10.67 6.26
N TRP A 157 10.65 -10.58 4.99
CA TRP A 157 10.18 -9.34 4.38
C TRP A 157 8.87 -8.83 4.99
N THR A 158 7.89 -9.71 5.22
CA THR A 158 6.62 -9.33 5.86
C THR A 158 6.83 -8.84 7.30
N GLN A 159 7.74 -9.46 8.04
CA GLN A 159 8.15 -9.01 9.38
C GLN A 159 8.80 -7.62 9.37
N LEU A 160 9.71 -7.36 8.43
CA LEU A 160 10.33 -6.03 8.23
C LEU A 160 9.29 -4.95 7.90
N LYS A 161 8.27 -5.29 7.10
CA LYS A 161 7.19 -4.36 6.74
C LYS A 161 6.30 -4.05 7.96
N LEU A 162 5.98 -5.05 8.77
CA LEU A 162 5.18 -4.88 10.00
C LEU A 162 5.90 -4.03 11.04
N GLN A 163 7.21 -4.24 11.26
CA GLN A 163 8.00 -3.41 12.17
C GLN A 163 8.13 -1.95 11.71
N ARG A 164 8.18 -1.70 10.40
CA ARG A 164 8.21 -0.34 9.83
C ARG A 164 6.83 0.34 9.84
N GLY A 165 5.75 -0.43 9.91
CA GLY A 165 4.37 0.07 9.92
C GLY A 165 3.71 0.18 11.30
N GLY A 166 4.28 -0.42 12.35
CA GLY A 166 3.59 -0.63 13.63
C GLY A 166 4.39 -0.22 14.87
N ARG A 167 4.53 1.08 15.10
CA ARG A 167 4.53 1.67 16.45
C ARG A 167 3.74 2.98 16.40
N THR A 168 2.46 2.86 16.13
CA THR A 168 1.46 3.85 16.56
C THR A 168 0.85 3.29 17.85
N TYR A 169 1.28 3.86 18.98
CA TYR A 169 0.58 3.95 20.27
C TYR A 169 0.02 2.65 20.88
N VAL A 170 0.78 2.10 21.84
CA VAL A 170 0.30 1.90 23.23
C VAL A 170 1.33 2.55 24.13
#